data_AF-A0A378JCS7-F1
#
_entry.id   AF-A0A378JCS7-F1
#
_cell.length_a   1.000
_cell.length_b   1.000
_cell.length_c   1.000
_cell.angle_alpha   90.00
_cell.angle_beta   90.00
_cell.angle_gamma   90.00
#
_symmetry.space_group_name_H-M   'P 1'
#
loop_
_entity.id
_entity.type
_entity.pdbx_description
1 polymer ?
#
loop_
_entity_poly.entity_id
_entity_poly.type
_entity_poly.pdbx_seq_one_letter_code
_entity_poly.pdbx_strand_id
1 'polypeptide(L)'
;MKIDIEAVKALCGNSKEAVIYGFNFYNYQQLYEAINRDGSIKAYNSDDYESKNDVMVNSGHSYSNLYNHFKFLINDLLLENYKRQQKGEPLVPLIFVVGLDNNRYDKSRIFERADDPSDKGVTLTELRRCYKLAHEFGEEMTKVAGQTFKFVRLVSSDNGYQFETVEPFWKDEQWQKGWEERKKTTEKEMGSENRNNFWRKKFQTLIDETDEQHKKIDPSNS
;
A
#
# COMPACT_ATOMS: atom_id res chain seq x y z
N MET A 1 6.65 -10.59 20.22
CA MET A 1 5.98 -9.31 20.54
C MET A 1 4.61 -9.62 21.16
N LYS A 2 4.19 -8.91 22.23
CA LYS A 2 2.79 -8.90 22.69
C LYS A 2 2.11 -7.71 22.04
N ILE A 3 0.91 -7.89 21.49
CA ILE A 3 0.18 -6.86 20.75
C ILE A 3 -1.24 -6.73 21.28
N ASP A 4 -1.80 -5.54 21.18
CA ASP A 4 -3.24 -5.33 21.36
C ASP A 4 -4.00 -5.81 20.12
N ILE A 5 -4.49 -7.05 20.17
CA ILE A 5 -5.20 -7.65 19.04
C ILE A 5 -6.54 -6.97 18.76
N GLU A 6 -7.19 -6.36 19.75
CA GLU A 6 -8.46 -5.67 19.54
C GLU A 6 -8.25 -4.40 18.71
N ALA A 7 -7.12 -3.71 18.89
CA ALA A 7 -6.73 -2.61 18.01
C ALA A 7 -6.48 -3.08 16.56
N VAL A 8 -5.90 -4.27 16.37
CA VAL A 8 -5.73 -4.88 15.03
C VAL A 8 -7.08 -5.19 14.41
N LYS A 9 -8.00 -5.82 15.16
CA LYS A 9 -9.36 -6.12 14.70
C LYS A 9 -10.12 -4.86 14.33
N ALA A 10 -9.99 -3.79 15.10
CA ALA A 10 -10.59 -2.50 14.80
C ALA A 10 -10.11 -1.94 13.45
N LEU A 11 -8.81 -2.08 13.14
CA LEU A 11 -8.26 -1.69 11.83
C LEU A 11 -8.74 -2.59 10.69
N CYS A 12 -8.98 -3.88 10.97
CA CYS A 12 -9.50 -4.85 9.99
C CYS A 12 -11.01 -4.73 9.76
N GLY A 13 -11.75 -4.10 10.67
CA GLY A 13 -13.20 -4.08 10.64
C GLY A 13 -13.76 -5.50 10.57
N ASN A 14 -14.51 -5.79 9.50
CA ASN A 14 -15.10 -7.11 9.27
C ASN A 14 -14.14 -8.12 8.60
N SER A 15 -12.97 -7.67 8.13
CA SER A 15 -12.00 -8.57 7.51
C SER A 15 -11.38 -9.52 8.52
N LYS A 16 -11.16 -10.77 8.09
CA LYS A 16 -10.36 -11.77 8.83
C LYS A 16 -8.93 -11.88 8.33
N GLU A 17 -8.56 -10.99 7.41
CA GLU A 17 -7.27 -10.93 6.76
C GLU A 17 -6.69 -9.53 6.89
N ALA A 18 -5.37 -9.42 6.98
CA ALA A 18 -4.65 -8.16 6.89
C ALA A 18 -3.32 -8.35 6.17
N VAL A 19 -2.89 -7.37 5.39
CA VAL A 19 -1.51 -7.30 4.89
C VAL A 19 -0.72 -6.38 5.81
N ILE A 20 0.44 -6.84 6.27
CA ILE A 20 1.32 -6.10 7.17
C ILE A 20 2.60 -5.74 6.42
N TYR A 21 2.95 -4.45 6.45
CA TYR A 21 4.19 -3.95 5.87
C TYR A 21 4.70 -2.75 6.63
N GLY A 22 5.93 -2.34 6.38
CA GLY A 22 6.49 -1.16 7.00
C GLY A 22 7.98 -1.03 6.74
N PHE A 23 8.61 -0.20 7.56
CA PHE A 23 10.06 -0.12 7.60
C PHE A 23 10.60 -1.25 8.48
N ASN A 24 11.65 -1.97 8.05
CA ASN A 24 12.25 -3.08 8.81
C ASN A 24 12.60 -2.68 10.26
N PHE A 25 13.00 -1.43 10.47
CA PHE A 25 13.39 -0.89 11.78
C PHE A 25 12.20 -0.48 12.68
N TYR A 26 10.95 -0.67 12.24
CA TYR A 26 9.74 -0.47 13.05
C TYR A 26 9.02 -1.78 13.39
N ASN A 27 9.73 -2.91 13.37
CA ASN A 27 9.25 -4.21 13.85
C ASN A 27 7.96 -4.74 13.18
N TYR A 28 7.69 -4.40 11.92
CA TYR A 28 6.47 -4.88 11.24
C TYR A 28 6.48 -6.41 11.02
N GLN A 29 7.65 -7.04 10.92
CA GLN A 29 7.77 -8.50 10.80
C GLN A 29 7.33 -9.19 12.10
N GLN A 30 7.80 -8.70 13.25
CA GLN A 30 7.41 -9.22 14.56
C GLN A 30 5.92 -8.95 14.85
N LEU A 31 5.37 -7.87 14.29
CA LEU A 31 3.93 -7.60 14.32
C LEU A 31 3.15 -8.64 13.53
N TYR A 32 3.54 -8.89 12.27
CA TYR A 32 2.98 -9.93 11.41
C TYR A 32 2.95 -11.30 12.11
N GLU A 33 4.07 -11.71 12.72
CA GLU A 33 4.18 -12.98 13.46
C GLU A 33 3.26 -13.01 14.69
N ALA A 34 3.15 -11.89 15.42
CA ALA A 34 2.33 -11.80 16.61
C ALA A 34 0.83 -11.88 16.29
N ILE A 35 0.39 -11.25 15.18
CA ILE A 35 -1.00 -11.35 14.70
C ILE A 35 -1.33 -12.80 14.33
N ASN A 36 -0.46 -13.46 13.56
CA ASN A 36 -0.67 -14.85 13.16
C ASN A 36 -0.65 -15.83 14.35
N ARG A 37 0.13 -15.55 15.40
CA ARG A 37 0.16 -16.37 16.62
C ARG A 37 -1.14 -16.31 17.40
N ASP A 38 -1.82 -15.15 17.43
CA ASP A 38 -3.13 -15.02 18.03
C ASP A 38 -4.20 -15.80 17.25
N GLY A 39 -4.11 -15.80 15.92
CA GLY A 39 -4.93 -16.63 15.04
C GLY A 39 -6.33 -16.09 14.74
N SER A 40 -6.74 -14.97 15.33
CA SER A 40 -8.05 -14.34 15.03
C SER A 40 -8.08 -13.55 13.71
N ILE A 41 -6.92 -13.12 13.24
CA ILE A 41 -6.70 -12.46 11.94
C ILE A 41 -5.55 -13.19 11.24
N LYS A 42 -5.75 -13.53 9.97
CA LYS A 42 -4.66 -14.03 9.11
C LYS A 42 -3.87 -12.84 8.55
N ALA A 43 -2.66 -12.66 9.04
CA ALA A 43 -1.73 -11.65 8.55
C ALA A 43 -0.89 -12.23 7.40
N TYR A 44 -0.73 -11.43 6.35
CA TYR A 44 0.18 -11.69 5.23
C TYR A 44 1.29 -10.62 5.23
N ASN A 45 2.50 -10.98 4.87
CA ASN A 45 3.57 -10.03 4.55
C ASN A 45 3.89 -10.12 3.04
N SER A 46 5.00 -9.52 2.60
CA SER A 46 5.44 -9.62 1.21
C SER A 46 5.69 -11.06 0.75
N ASP A 47 6.21 -11.90 1.62
CA ASP A 47 6.75 -13.22 1.27
C ASP A 47 5.64 -14.27 1.16
N ASP A 48 4.55 -14.10 1.90
CA ASP A 48 3.42 -15.03 1.96
C ASP A 48 2.20 -14.59 1.14
N TYR A 49 2.27 -13.42 0.50
CA TYR A 49 1.16 -12.90 -0.29
C TYR A 49 1.14 -13.50 -1.70
N GLU A 50 0.08 -14.25 -1.99
CA GLU A 50 -0.18 -14.79 -3.33
C GLU A 50 -0.92 -13.75 -4.19
N SER A 51 -0.23 -13.22 -5.20
CA SER A 51 -0.84 -12.27 -6.14
C SER A 51 -1.86 -12.98 -7.04
N LYS A 52 -3.05 -12.41 -7.15
CA LYS A 52 -4.15 -13.00 -7.94
C LYS A 52 -4.26 -12.42 -9.34
N ASN A 53 -3.68 -11.25 -9.56
CA ASN A 53 -3.71 -10.53 -10.83
C ASN A 53 -2.28 -10.34 -11.33
N ASP A 54 -2.10 -10.50 -12.64
CA ASP A 54 -0.85 -10.11 -13.27
C ASP A 54 -0.81 -8.58 -13.40
N VAL A 55 -0.41 -7.91 -12.33
CA VAL A 55 -0.13 -6.46 -12.31
C VAL A 55 1.32 -6.13 -12.74
N MET A 56 2.10 -7.14 -13.17
CA MET A 56 3.51 -6.95 -13.52
C MET A 56 3.69 -6.33 -14.91
N VAL A 57 4.68 -5.46 -15.05
CA VAL A 57 5.21 -5.08 -16.37
C VAL A 57 6.58 -5.74 -16.48
N ASN A 58 6.66 -6.82 -17.25
CA ASN A 58 7.90 -7.58 -17.44
C ASN A 58 8.91 -6.67 -18.16
N SER A 59 9.90 -6.17 -17.43
CA SER A 59 10.87 -5.19 -17.96
C SER A 59 12.23 -5.79 -18.33
N GLY A 60 12.35 -7.12 -18.38
CA GLY A 60 13.53 -7.82 -18.92
C GLY A 60 14.84 -7.67 -18.13
N HIS A 61 14.84 -7.07 -16.93
CA HIS A 61 16.04 -6.88 -16.11
C HIS A 61 15.99 -7.61 -14.77
N SER A 62 16.98 -8.49 -14.54
CA SER A 62 17.08 -9.43 -13.42
C SER A 62 17.30 -8.80 -12.04
N TYR A 63 17.82 -7.56 -11.98
CA TYR A 63 18.11 -6.86 -10.72
C TYR A 63 16.89 -6.19 -10.05
N SER A 64 15.71 -6.26 -10.67
CA SER A 64 14.52 -5.49 -10.27
C SER A 64 13.46 -6.27 -9.45
N ASN A 65 13.66 -7.57 -9.20
CA ASN A 65 12.57 -8.44 -8.72
C ASN A 65 12.15 -8.20 -7.26
N LEU A 66 13.08 -7.97 -6.33
CA LEU A 66 12.74 -7.74 -4.91
C LEU A 66 12.06 -6.39 -4.66
N TYR A 67 12.58 -5.31 -5.25
CA TYR A 67 12.06 -3.94 -5.08
C TYR A 67 10.70 -3.69 -5.76
N ASN A 68 10.31 -4.56 -6.68
CA ASN A 68 9.01 -4.46 -7.35
C ASN A 68 7.95 -5.31 -6.67
N HIS A 69 8.35 -6.36 -5.94
CA HIS A 69 7.44 -7.33 -5.33
C HIS A 69 6.39 -6.68 -4.45
N PHE A 70 6.80 -5.78 -3.55
CA PHE A 70 5.83 -5.11 -2.68
C PHE A 70 4.94 -4.09 -3.42
N LYS A 71 5.46 -3.42 -4.45
CA LYS A 71 4.62 -2.54 -5.28
C LYS A 71 3.56 -3.33 -6.04
N PHE A 72 3.87 -4.55 -6.45
CA PHE A 72 2.90 -5.45 -7.08
C PHE A 72 1.85 -5.89 -6.08
N LEU A 73 2.27 -6.27 -4.87
CA LEU A 73 1.35 -6.57 -3.78
C LEU A 73 0.36 -5.42 -3.54
N ILE A 74 0.86 -4.19 -3.39
CA ILE A 74 -0.02 -3.02 -3.15
C ILE A 74 -1.04 -2.86 -4.29
N ASN A 75 -0.60 -2.98 -5.54
CA ASN A 75 -1.48 -2.89 -6.69
C ASN A 75 -2.55 -4.00 -6.67
N ASP A 76 -2.10 -5.25 -6.52
CA ASP A 76 -2.97 -6.43 -6.53
C ASP A 76 -4.00 -6.38 -5.40
N LEU A 77 -3.56 -6.08 -4.17
CA LEU A 77 -4.43 -5.93 -3.01
C LEU A 77 -5.51 -4.88 -3.24
N LEU A 78 -5.14 -3.74 -3.80
CA LEU A 78 -6.10 -2.67 -4.03
C LEU A 78 -7.13 -3.04 -5.11
N LEU A 79 -6.68 -3.68 -6.18
CA LEU A 79 -7.58 -4.19 -7.23
C LEU A 79 -8.51 -5.28 -6.68
N GLU A 80 -8.02 -6.18 -5.84
CA GLU A 80 -8.85 -7.18 -5.18
C GLU A 80 -9.84 -6.56 -4.21
N ASN A 81 -9.46 -5.52 -3.46
CA ASN A 81 -10.38 -4.77 -2.63
C ASN A 81 -11.42 -4.00 -3.45
N TYR A 82 -11.05 -3.50 -4.63
CA TYR A 82 -12.00 -2.88 -5.55
C TYR A 82 -13.08 -3.88 -5.99
N LYS A 83 -12.68 -5.10 -6.38
CA LYS A 83 -13.60 -6.21 -6.68
C LYS A 83 -14.45 -6.61 -5.48
N ARG A 84 -13.85 -6.68 -4.27
CA ARG A 84 -14.56 -6.98 -3.02
C ARG A 84 -15.62 -5.92 -2.73
N GLN A 85 -15.32 -4.64 -2.91
CA GLN A 85 -16.28 -3.54 -2.72
C GLN A 85 -17.50 -3.74 -3.62
N GLN A 86 -17.29 -4.03 -4.91
CA GLN A 86 -18.37 -4.29 -5.87
C GLN A 86 -19.24 -5.51 -5.49
N LYS A 87 -18.66 -6.47 -4.77
CA LYS A 87 -19.36 -7.68 -4.28
C LYS A 87 -19.94 -7.53 -2.87
N GLY A 88 -19.74 -6.39 -2.21
CA GLY A 88 -20.12 -6.20 -0.80
C GLY A 88 -19.30 -7.05 0.19
N GLU A 89 -18.11 -7.50 -0.21
CA GLU A 89 -17.21 -8.29 0.63
C GLU A 89 -16.32 -7.40 1.52
N PRO A 90 -15.91 -7.85 2.72
CA PRO A 90 -14.99 -7.10 3.57
C PRO A 90 -13.65 -6.84 2.87
N LEU A 91 -13.20 -5.58 2.92
CA LEU A 91 -11.90 -5.17 2.38
C LEU A 91 -10.76 -5.60 3.30
N VAL A 92 -9.66 -6.07 2.72
CA VAL A 92 -8.46 -6.47 3.44
C VAL A 92 -7.58 -5.24 3.65
N PRO A 93 -7.34 -4.77 4.88
CA PRO A 93 -6.47 -3.62 5.10
C PRO A 93 -5.01 -3.95 4.78
N LEU A 94 -4.29 -2.96 4.27
CA LEU A 94 -2.84 -2.87 4.33
C LEU A 94 -2.46 -2.02 5.55
N ILE A 95 -1.98 -2.67 6.59
CA ILE A 95 -1.45 -2.02 7.79
C ILE A 95 0.04 -1.72 7.55
N PHE A 96 0.33 -0.45 7.39
CA PHE A 96 1.64 0.09 7.11
C PHE A 96 2.25 0.69 8.38
N VAL A 97 3.25 0.01 8.95
CA VAL A 97 3.96 0.45 10.14
C VAL A 97 4.99 1.52 9.78
N VAL A 98 4.72 2.75 10.22
CA VAL A 98 5.49 3.95 9.87
C VAL A 98 6.20 4.60 11.06
N GLY A 99 6.14 3.99 12.24
CA GLY A 99 6.87 4.45 13.41
C GLY A 99 6.89 3.42 14.54
N LEU A 100 7.82 3.63 15.45
CA LEU A 100 8.00 2.87 16.69
C LEU A 100 8.32 3.84 17.82
N ASP A 101 7.45 3.90 18.84
CA ASP A 101 7.54 4.82 19.96
C ASP A 101 7.70 6.28 19.48
N ASN A 102 8.74 6.97 19.94
CA ASN A 102 9.04 8.34 19.53
C ASN A 102 9.69 8.42 18.14
N ASN A 103 10.10 7.30 17.55
CA ASN A 103 10.70 7.26 16.23
C ASN A 103 9.61 7.18 15.14
N ARG A 104 9.67 8.10 14.19
CA ARG A 104 8.70 8.23 13.10
C ARG A 104 9.46 8.41 11.79
N TYR A 105 8.95 7.83 10.72
CA TYR A 105 9.45 8.11 9.38
C TYR A 105 9.40 9.62 9.08
N ASP A 106 10.44 10.10 8.42
CA ASP A 106 10.43 11.44 7.85
C ASP A 106 9.63 11.42 6.54
N LYS A 107 8.52 12.18 6.53
CA LYS A 107 7.65 12.27 5.36
C LYS A 107 8.35 12.96 4.19
N SER A 108 9.31 13.87 4.43
CA SER A 108 9.97 14.60 3.34
C SER A 108 10.74 13.67 2.40
N ARG A 109 11.37 12.65 2.99
CA ARG A 109 12.13 11.61 2.28
C ARG A 109 11.31 10.89 1.20
N ILE A 110 9.99 10.86 1.32
CA ILE A 110 9.10 10.23 0.32
C ILE A 110 9.16 10.95 -1.02
N PHE A 111 9.26 12.29 -1.05
CA PHE A 111 9.35 13.06 -2.29
C PHE A 111 10.79 13.37 -2.71
N GLU A 112 11.78 13.16 -1.85
CA GLU A 112 13.20 13.35 -2.17
C GLU A 112 13.69 12.38 -3.27
N ARG A 113 14.70 12.82 -4.02
CA ARG A 113 15.50 11.97 -4.90
C ARG A 113 16.71 11.56 -4.09
N ALA A 114 16.87 10.27 -3.79
CA ALA A 114 18.13 9.78 -3.28
C ALA A 114 19.05 9.44 -4.45
N ASP A 115 20.30 9.88 -4.33
CA ASP A 115 21.39 9.61 -5.26
C ASP A 115 21.82 8.13 -5.20
N ASP A 116 21.64 7.47 -4.04
CA ASP A 116 21.85 6.03 -3.86
C ASP A 116 20.51 5.26 -3.70
N PRO A 117 20.24 4.20 -4.50
CA PRO A 117 19.12 3.28 -4.29
C PRO A 117 19.07 2.61 -2.92
N SER A 118 20.19 2.33 -2.25
CA SER A 118 20.18 1.72 -0.91
C SER A 118 19.73 2.68 0.20
N ASP A 119 19.89 3.99 -0.01
CA ASP A 119 19.47 5.02 0.95
C ASP A 119 17.95 5.20 1.01
N LYS A 120 17.22 4.75 -0.02
CA LYS A 120 15.77 4.95 -0.09
C LYS A 120 15.03 4.13 0.96
N GLY A 121 15.61 3.03 1.43
CA GLY A 121 14.83 1.99 2.08
C GLY A 121 13.74 1.46 1.13
N VAL A 122 13.45 0.18 1.18
CA VAL A 122 12.44 -0.48 0.31
C VAL A 122 11.00 -0.02 0.61
N THR A 123 10.80 1.08 1.32
CA THR A 123 9.51 1.49 1.87
C THR A 123 9.04 2.85 1.32
N LEU A 124 9.95 3.76 0.94
CA LEU A 124 9.55 5.10 0.46
C LEU A 124 8.89 5.06 -0.93
N THR A 125 9.31 4.17 -1.81
CA THR A 125 8.73 4.07 -3.16
C THR A 125 7.35 3.40 -3.18
N GLU A 126 7.08 2.60 -2.17
CA GLU A 126 5.86 1.86 -1.86
C GLU A 126 4.84 2.82 -1.25
N LEU A 127 5.26 3.69 -0.33
CA LEU A 127 4.45 4.82 0.13
C LEU A 127 4.00 5.68 -1.05
N ARG A 128 4.93 6.06 -1.96
CA ARG A 128 4.55 6.76 -3.20
C ARG A 128 3.58 5.96 -4.07
N ARG A 129 3.65 4.63 -4.08
CA ARG A 129 2.70 3.78 -4.81
C ARG A 129 1.30 3.91 -4.21
N CYS A 130 1.16 3.83 -2.88
CA CYS A 130 -0.12 4.04 -2.19
C CYS A 130 -0.73 5.40 -2.55
N TYR A 131 0.07 6.48 -2.53
CA TYR A 131 -0.40 7.81 -2.92
C TYR A 131 -0.97 7.82 -4.34
N LYS A 132 -0.23 7.29 -5.31
CA LYS A 132 -0.65 7.28 -6.72
C LYS A 132 -1.96 6.52 -6.90
N LEU A 133 -2.06 5.34 -6.29
CA LEU A 133 -3.28 4.54 -6.36
C LEU A 133 -4.49 5.25 -5.73
N ALA A 134 -4.26 6.00 -4.65
CA ALA A 134 -5.30 6.76 -3.96
C ALA A 134 -5.75 8.05 -4.68
N HIS A 135 -5.11 8.46 -5.78
CA HIS A 135 -5.40 9.75 -6.43
C HIS A 135 -5.47 9.71 -7.96
N GLU A 136 -4.94 8.69 -8.63
CA GLU A 136 -4.78 8.68 -10.10
C GLU A 136 -5.89 7.90 -10.84
N PHE A 137 -6.72 7.09 -10.16
CA PHE A 137 -7.59 6.08 -10.79
C PHE A 137 -9.10 6.27 -10.50
N GLY A 138 -9.55 7.52 -10.33
CA GLY A 138 -10.96 7.86 -10.14
C GLY A 138 -11.46 7.79 -8.70
N GLU A 139 -12.70 8.25 -8.50
CA GLU A 139 -13.27 8.45 -7.16
C GLU A 139 -13.51 7.14 -6.40
N GLU A 140 -14.02 6.10 -7.08
CA GLU A 140 -14.28 4.81 -6.43
C GLU A 140 -12.97 4.15 -5.97
N MET A 141 -11.92 4.18 -6.80
CA MET A 141 -10.61 3.66 -6.38
C MET A 141 -10.02 4.48 -5.23
N THR A 142 -10.23 5.80 -5.23
CA THR A 142 -9.82 6.69 -4.12
C THR A 142 -10.49 6.28 -2.80
N LYS A 143 -11.80 5.97 -2.83
CA LYS A 143 -12.54 5.49 -1.66
C LYS A 143 -11.99 4.14 -1.17
N VAL A 144 -11.81 3.17 -2.07
CA VAL A 144 -11.25 1.86 -1.74
C VAL A 144 -9.84 2.01 -1.15
N ALA A 145 -9.00 2.88 -1.71
CA ALA A 145 -7.66 3.13 -1.19
C ALA A 145 -7.68 3.72 0.22
N GLY A 146 -8.58 4.66 0.52
CA GLY A 146 -8.74 5.23 1.86
C GLY A 146 -9.21 4.21 2.90
N GLN A 147 -9.98 3.21 2.47
CA GLN A 147 -10.40 2.10 3.34
C GLN A 147 -9.32 1.03 3.47
N THR A 148 -8.51 0.82 2.44
CA THR A 148 -7.46 -0.21 2.39
C THR A 148 -6.21 0.22 3.16
N PHE A 149 -5.68 1.42 2.91
CA PHE A 149 -4.38 1.83 3.47
C PHE A 149 -4.53 2.38 4.89
N LYS A 150 -3.95 1.67 5.87
CA LYS A 150 -3.92 2.05 7.28
C LYS A 150 -2.48 2.33 7.70
N PHE A 151 -2.16 3.57 8.04
CA PHE A 151 -0.83 3.91 8.55
C PHE A 151 -0.85 3.88 10.07
N VAL A 152 0.13 3.23 10.69
CA VAL A 152 0.15 3.03 12.13
C VAL A 152 1.54 3.25 12.71
N ARG A 153 1.57 3.74 13.94
CA ARG A 153 2.75 3.77 14.80
C ARG A 153 2.57 2.72 15.89
N LEU A 154 3.59 1.91 16.12
CA LEU A 154 3.63 1.01 17.25
C LEU A 154 4.11 1.78 18.48
N VAL A 155 3.33 1.74 19.57
CA VAL A 155 3.66 2.41 20.83
C VAL A 155 3.78 1.38 21.92
N SER A 156 4.95 1.32 22.56
CA SER A 156 5.23 0.44 23.69
C SER A 156 4.38 0.84 24.90
N SER A 157 3.81 -0.16 25.56
CA SER A 157 3.05 -0.04 26.80
C SER A 157 3.41 -1.21 27.73
N ASP A 158 2.99 -1.12 28.99
CA ASP A 158 3.17 -2.20 29.97
C ASP A 158 2.56 -3.54 29.53
N ASN A 159 1.60 -3.49 28.60
CA ASN A 159 0.89 -4.66 28.08
C ASN A 159 1.35 -5.08 26.66
N GLY A 160 2.47 -4.55 26.16
CA GLY A 160 2.96 -4.80 24.81
C GLY A 160 2.80 -3.60 23.90
N TYR A 161 2.67 -3.83 22.60
CA TYR A 161 2.54 -2.73 21.62
C TYR A 161 1.08 -2.42 21.31
N GLN A 162 0.77 -1.12 21.35
CA GLN A 162 -0.49 -0.55 20.90
C GLN A 162 -0.33 0.13 19.55
N PHE A 163 -1.45 0.28 18.84
CA PHE A 163 -1.51 0.89 17.53
C PHE A 163 -2.05 2.30 17.67
N GLU A 164 -1.26 3.28 17.23
CA GLU A 164 -1.73 4.63 17.02
C GLU A 164 -1.91 4.86 15.52
N THR A 165 -3.14 5.14 15.10
CA THR A 165 -3.43 5.50 13.72
C THR A 165 -2.72 6.80 13.35
N VAL A 166 -2.04 6.77 12.22
CA VAL A 166 -1.36 7.92 11.63
C VAL A 166 -2.13 8.34 10.39
N GLU A 167 -2.38 9.64 10.26
CA GLU A 167 -2.98 10.17 9.04
C GLU A 167 -2.07 9.90 7.83
N PRO A 168 -2.64 9.58 6.65
CA PRO A 168 -1.85 9.38 5.46
C PRO A 168 -0.95 10.58 5.16
N PHE A 169 0.32 10.31 4.83
CA PHE A 169 1.32 11.36 4.64
C PHE A 169 0.94 12.37 3.55
N TRP A 170 0.10 11.99 2.59
CA TRP A 170 -0.34 12.88 1.52
C TRP A 170 -1.35 13.96 1.94
N LYS A 171 -1.85 13.91 3.18
CA LYS A 171 -2.60 15.02 3.79
C LYS A 171 -1.68 16.11 4.36
N ASP A 172 -0.39 15.86 4.43
CA ASP A 172 0.60 16.80 4.95
C ASP A 172 0.94 17.89 3.90
N GLU A 173 0.81 19.16 4.27
CA GLU A 173 1.03 20.28 3.34
C GLU A 173 2.47 20.35 2.83
N GLN A 174 3.46 20.03 3.68
CA GLN A 174 4.87 20.05 3.28
C GLN A 174 5.12 18.94 2.26
N TRP A 175 4.52 17.76 2.49
CA TRP A 175 4.57 16.68 1.53
C TRP A 175 3.95 17.07 0.18
N GLN A 176 2.77 17.69 0.19
CA GLN A 176 2.10 18.12 -1.05
C GLN A 176 2.96 19.10 -1.85
N LYS A 177 3.54 20.11 -1.19
CA LYS A 177 4.44 21.09 -1.82
C LYS A 177 5.66 20.40 -2.44
N GLY A 178 6.36 19.56 -1.68
CA GLY A 178 7.54 18.83 -2.16
C GLY A 178 7.21 17.87 -3.30
N TRP A 179 6.03 17.25 -3.28
CA TRP A 179 5.58 16.38 -4.37
C TRP A 179 5.29 17.14 -5.67
N GLU A 180 4.65 18.31 -5.59
CA GLU A 180 4.41 19.17 -6.75
C GLU A 180 5.72 19.62 -7.40
N GLU A 181 6.71 20.02 -6.60
CA GLU A 181 8.05 20.37 -7.07
C GLU A 181 8.75 19.19 -7.73
N ARG A 182 8.66 18.00 -7.12
CA ARG A 182 9.20 16.76 -7.70
C ARG A 182 8.58 16.47 -9.07
N LYS A 183 7.26 16.65 -9.24
CA LYS A 183 6.59 16.43 -10.52
C LYS A 183 7.11 17.37 -11.60
N LYS A 184 7.32 18.65 -11.28
CA LYS A 184 7.84 19.65 -12.22
C LYS A 184 9.27 19.34 -12.69
N THR A 185 10.12 18.86 -11.79
CA THR A 185 11.53 18.53 -12.06
C THR A 185 11.73 17.13 -12.64
N THR A 186 10.68 16.32 -12.76
CA THR A 186 10.73 15.03 -13.45
C THR A 186 10.80 15.32 -14.95
N GLU A 187 11.99 15.70 -15.41
CA GLU A 187 12.26 16.08 -16.78
C GLU A 187 11.87 14.98 -17.77
N LYS A 188 11.23 15.43 -18.86
CA LYS A 188 10.98 14.68 -20.08
C LYS A 188 12.33 14.33 -20.73
N GLU A 189 13.00 13.26 -20.28
CA GLU A 189 14.09 12.67 -21.07
C GLU A 189 13.50 12.21 -22.40
N MET A 190 13.77 12.98 -23.46
CA MET A 190 13.42 12.65 -24.84
C MET A 190 13.99 11.28 -25.18
N GLY A 191 13.11 10.30 -25.43
CA GLY A 191 13.48 8.93 -25.77
C GLY A 191 13.24 7.90 -24.66
N SER A 192 12.90 8.31 -23.43
CA SER A 192 12.39 7.36 -22.44
C SER A 192 10.90 7.12 -22.70
N GLU A 193 10.57 6.08 -23.48
CA GLU A 193 9.20 5.55 -23.46
C GLU A 193 8.89 5.15 -22.02
N ASN A 194 8.10 6.01 -21.37
CA ASN A 194 7.93 6.06 -19.93
C ASN A 194 7.48 4.70 -19.36
N ARG A 195 8.39 3.91 -18.78
CA ARG A 195 8.04 2.72 -17.94
C ARG A 195 6.97 3.06 -16.89
N ASN A 196 6.99 4.31 -16.42
CA ASN A 196 5.98 4.90 -15.53
C ASN A 196 4.55 4.92 -16.10
N ASN A 197 4.36 4.90 -17.41
CA ASN A 197 3.06 4.84 -18.05
C ASN A 197 2.56 3.41 -18.23
N PHE A 198 3.45 2.42 -18.37
CA PHE A 198 3.03 1.04 -18.64
C PHE A 198 2.26 0.43 -17.47
N TRP A 199 2.74 0.54 -16.23
CA TRP A 199 2.02 -0.03 -15.09
C TRP A 199 0.68 0.68 -14.85
N ARG A 200 0.62 2.01 -15.09
CA ARG A 200 -0.63 2.78 -14.97
C ARG A 200 -1.66 2.32 -15.98
N LYS A 201 -1.25 2.19 -17.24
CA LYS A 201 -2.09 1.68 -18.32
C LYS A 201 -2.58 0.28 -17.99
N LYS A 202 -1.68 -0.63 -17.58
CA LYS A 202 -2.05 -2.00 -17.19
C LYS A 202 -3.06 -2.00 -16.03
N PHE A 203 -2.80 -1.20 -15.00
CA PHE A 203 -3.70 -1.11 -13.85
C PHE A 203 -5.07 -0.54 -14.24
N GLN A 204 -5.11 0.50 -15.09
CA GLN A 204 -6.36 1.04 -15.61
C GLN A 204 -7.13 -0.01 -16.43
N THR A 205 -6.46 -0.75 -17.32
CA THR A 205 -7.10 -1.84 -18.07
C THR A 205 -7.72 -2.88 -17.15
N LEU A 206 -7.06 -3.26 -16.05
CA LEU A 206 -7.62 -4.20 -15.08
C LEU A 206 -8.84 -3.65 -14.32
N ILE A 207 -8.88 -2.34 -14.08
CA ILE A 207 -10.07 -1.66 -13.52
C ILE A 207 -11.21 -1.74 -14.54
N ASP A 208 -10.95 -1.35 -15.78
CA ASP A 208 -11.95 -1.32 -16.85
C ASP A 208 -12.54 -2.74 -17.08
N GLU A 209 -11.68 -3.77 -17.13
CA GLU A 209 -12.10 -5.18 -17.23
C GLU A 209 -12.95 -5.63 -16.02
N THR A 210 -12.58 -5.19 -14.82
CA THR A 210 -13.34 -5.48 -13.59
C THR A 210 -14.73 -4.85 -13.66
N ASP A 211 -14.83 -3.60 -14.10
CA ASP A 211 -16.11 -2.90 -14.26
C ASP A 211 -17.00 -3.54 -15.32
N GLU A 212 -16.43 -3.93 -16.45
CA GLU A 212 -17.16 -4.65 -17.49
C GLU A 212 -17.69 -6.00 -17.00
N GLN A 213 -16.89 -6.74 -16.22
CA GLN A 213 -17.32 -8.00 -15.63
C GLN A 213 -18.44 -7.78 -14.61
N HIS A 214 -18.32 -6.77 -13.75
CA HIS A 214 -19.35 -6.45 -12.77
C HIS A 214 -20.67 -6.05 -13.43
N LYS A 215 -20.65 -5.21 -14.46
CA LYS A 215 -21.85 -4.81 -15.24
C LYS A 215 -22.56 -5.99 -15.90
N LYS A 216 -21.80 -7.02 -16.34
CA LYS A 216 -22.39 -8.26 -16.90
C LYS A 216 -23.11 -9.08 -15.83
N ILE A 217 -22.66 -9.02 -14.58
CA ILE A 217 -23.20 -9.78 -13.45
C ILE A 217 -24.38 -9.02 -12.80
N ASP A 218 -24.29 -7.70 -12.71
CA ASP A 218 -25.32 -6.82 -12.17
C ASP A 218 -25.56 -5.60 -13.10
N PRO A 219 -26.44 -5.73 -14.11
CA PRO A 219 -26.71 -4.66 -15.08
C PRO A 219 -27.56 -3.51 -14.50
N SER A 220 -28.02 -3.61 -13.24
CA SER A 220 -28.93 -2.62 -12.64
C SER A 220 -28.23 -1.38 -12.07
N ASN A 221 -26.89 -1.36 -12.04
CA ASN A 221 -26.04 -0.28 -11.49
C ASN A 221 -25.42 0.65 -12.57
N SER A 222 -26.03 0.77 -13.76
CA SER A 222 -25.57 1.67 -14.84
C SER A 222 -26.40 2.94 -14.99
#